data_AF-A0AAD9RE77-F1
#
_entry.id   AF-A0AAD9RE77-F1
#
_cell.length_a   1.000
_cell.length_b   1.000
_cell.length_c   1.000
_cell.angle_alpha   90.00
_cell.angle_beta   90.00
_cell.angle_gamma   90.00
#
_symmetry.space_group_name_H-M   'P 1'
#
loop_
_entity.id
_entity.type
_entity.pdbx_description
1 polymer ?
#
loop_
_entity_poly.entity_id
_entity_poly.type
_entity_poly.pdbx_seq_one_letter_code
_entity_poly.pdbx_strand_id
1 'polypeptide(L)'
;MTSEKGRTMHMAGWMIPSNLFHTTRGTFDICVPLSHLMGFFEDYQRVLANVRHELILIRSRSDENALYGSTRIKTPTIQLSKVQWRVPHISLDEYTKLQFLRILQQDKPITLSFRSWDLYEYPLLQQTDRHTGSIKTASNLEKPRYVIIAFHDDNRLQTHTARNCEFISAN
;
A
#
# COMPACT_ATOMS: atom_id res chain seq x y z
N MET A 1 15.73 4.79 3.46
CA MET A 1 15.20 4.17 4.69
C MET A 1 16.26 3.27 5.28
N THR A 2 16.62 3.43 6.55
CA THR A 2 17.52 2.52 7.27
C THR A 2 16.84 1.18 7.53
N SER A 3 17.63 0.11 7.74
CA SER A 3 17.11 -1.22 8.07
C SER A 3 16.21 -1.20 9.32
N GLU A 4 16.44 -0.26 10.23
CA GLU A 4 15.69 -0.04 11.46
C GLU A 4 14.27 0.50 11.23
N LYS A 5 14.07 1.46 10.30
CA LYS A 5 12.72 1.92 9.90
C LYS A 5 11.94 0.86 9.10
N GLY A 6 12.65 -0.01 8.37
CA GLY A 6 12.04 -1.18 7.75
C GLY A 6 11.43 -2.15 8.77
N ARG A 7 11.95 -2.19 10.00
CA ARG A 7 11.39 -2.99 11.10
C ARG A 7 10.13 -2.36 11.70
N THR A 8 10.02 -1.04 11.77
CA THR A 8 8.79 -0.36 12.23
C THR A 8 7.66 -0.49 11.22
N MET A 9 7.98 -0.55 9.93
CA MET A 9 7.01 -0.82 8.86
C MET A 9 6.49 -2.27 8.83
N HIS A 10 7.17 -3.21 9.50
CA HIS A 10 6.68 -4.58 9.70
C HIS A 10 5.31 -4.62 10.39
N MET A 11 5.03 -3.66 11.29
CA MET A 11 3.73 -3.57 11.97
C MET A 11 2.61 -3.00 11.10
N ALA A 12 2.95 -2.26 10.03
CA ALA A 12 2.01 -1.81 9.00
C ALA A 12 1.78 -2.87 7.91
N GLY A 13 2.32 -4.09 8.07
CA GLY A 13 2.26 -5.17 7.08
C GLY A 13 3.37 -5.12 6.02
N TRP A 14 4.29 -4.16 6.10
CA TRP A 14 5.39 -4.01 5.15
C TRP A 14 6.62 -4.76 5.66
N MET A 15 6.67 -6.06 5.38
CA MET A 15 7.90 -6.84 5.59
C MET A 15 8.87 -6.53 4.45
N ILE A 16 9.79 -5.57 4.65
CA ILE A 16 10.84 -5.29 3.67
C ILE A 16 11.82 -6.47 3.68
N PRO A 17 11.89 -7.29 2.62
CA PRO A 17 12.80 -8.42 2.61
C PRO A 17 14.24 -7.90 2.54
N SER A 18 15.16 -8.58 3.19
CA SER A 18 16.57 -8.17 3.36
C SER A 18 17.35 -8.05 2.04
N ASN A 19 16.79 -8.55 0.94
CA ASN A 19 17.31 -8.46 -0.43
C ASN A 19 16.73 -7.29 -1.24
N LEU A 20 15.94 -6.39 -0.64
CA LEU A 20 15.26 -5.32 -1.38
C LEU A 20 16.24 -4.33 -2.03
N PHE A 21 17.45 -4.18 -1.47
CA PHE A 21 18.43 -3.22 -1.95
C PHE A 21 19.65 -3.94 -2.52
N HIS A 22 19.76 -3.96 -3.85
CA HIS A 22 21.01 -4.30 -4.53
C HIS A 22 21.78 -3.01 -4.78
N THR A 23 22.72 -2.69 -3.90
CA THR A 23 23.53 -1.47 -4.03
C THR A 23 24.89 -1.81 -4.64
N THR A 24 25.19 -1.21 -5.79
CA THR A 24 26.50 -1.32 -6.44
C THR A 24 26.96 0.07 -6.82
N ARG A 25 28.12 0.54 -6.31
CA ARG A 25 28.81 1.78 -6.75
C ARG A 25 27.90 2.98 -7.07
N GLY A 26 27.00 3.35 -6.17
CA GLY A 26 26.15 4.55 -6.32
C GLY A 26 24.87 4.35 -7.15
N THR A 27 24.64 3.16 -7.70
CA THR A 27 23.34 2.75 -8.23
C THR A 27 22.67 1.76 -7.28
N PHE A 28 21.34 1.81 -7.23
CA PHE A 28 20.53 0.87 -6.46
C PHE A 28 19.40 0.33 -7.32
N ASP A 29 19.09 -0.95 -7.13
CA ASP A 29 17.89 -1.58 -7.68
C ASP A 29 16.98 -2.03 -6.53
N ILE A 30 15.69 -1.75 -6.68
CA ILE A 30 14.64 -2.07 -5.70
C ILE A 30 13.50 -2.78 -6.40
N CYS A 31 13.01 -3.88 -5.81
CA CYS A 31 11.85 -4.62 -6.29
C CYS A 31 10.77 -4.71 -5.19
N VAL A 32 9.79 -3.81 -5.22
CA VAL A 32 8.67 -3.84 -4.27
C VAL A 32 7.54 -4.71 -4.83
N PRO A 33 7.08 -5.76 -4.12
CA PRO A 33 5.94 -6.53 -4.57
C PRO A 33 4.67 -5.67 -4.60
N LEU A 34 3.88 -5.76 -5.68
CA LEU A 34 2.69 -4.92 -5.87
C LEU A 34 1.63 -5.09 -4.78
N SER A 35 1.57 -6.24 -4.12
CA SER A 35 0.71 -6.48 -2.95
C SER A 35 0.99 -5.55 -1.78
N HIS A 36 2.22 -5.03 -1.66
CA HIS A 36 2.57 -4.05 -0.62
C HIS A 36 2.11 -2.64 -0.97
N LEU A 37 2.01 -2.32 -2.27
CA LEU A 37 1.62 -1.00 -2.76
C LEU A 37 0.11 -0.86 -2.91
N MET A 38 -0.59 -1.96 -3.25
CA MET A 38 -2.01 -1.94 -3.57
C MET A 38 -2.71 -3.20 -3.03
N GLY A 39 -3.75 -3.00 -2.22
CA GLY A 39 -4.53 -4.11 -1.65
C GLY A 39 -5.23 -5.00 -2.69
N PHE A 40 -5.46 -4.47 -3.90
CA PHE A 40 -5.98 -5.28 -5.02
C PHE A 40 -5.12 -6.51 -5.32
N PHE A 41 -3.78 -6.39 -5.30
CA PHE A 41 -2.88 -7.51 -5.55
C PHE A 41 -2.70 -8.44 -4.35
N GLU A 42 -3.20 -8.08 -3.17
CA GLU A 42 -3.28 -8.94 -2.00
C GLU A 42 -4.53 -9.82 -2.06
N ASP A 43 -5.67 -9.21 -2.37
CA ASP A 43 -6.99 -9.87 -2.28
C ASP A 43 -7.40 -10.58 -3.59
N TYR A 44 -6.94 -10.11 -4.77
CA TYR A 44 -7.36 -10.66 -6.05
C TYR A 44 -6.42 -11.75 -6.59
N GLN A 45 -6.87 -13.00 -6.50
CA GLN A 45 -6.10 -14.18 -6.93
C GLN A 45 -6.54 -14.76 -8.28
N ARG A 46 -7.37 -14.05 -9.05
CA ARG A 46 -7.89 -14.54 -10.34
C ARG A 46 -7.17 -13.89 -11.51
N VAL A 47 -7.39 -14.45 -12.70
CA VAL A 47 -6.80 -13.93 -13.95
C VAL A 47 -7.58 -12.72 -14.44
N LEU A 48 -6.87 -11.63 -14.74
CA LEU A 48 -7.41 -10.48 -15.43
C LEU A 48 -7.28 -10.68 -16.95
N ALA A 49 -8.41 -10.67 -17.65
CA ALA A 49 -8.44 -10.79 -19.10
C ALA A 49 -9.07 -9.54 -19.71
N ASN A 50 -8.46 -9.04 -20.79
CA ASN A 50 -8.97 -7.88 -21.54
C ASN A 50 -9.12 -6.58 -20.71
N VAL A 51 -8.34 -6.44 -19.64
CA VAL A 51 -8.33 -5.24 -18.79
C VAL A 51 -7.19 -4.32 -19.21
N ARG A 52 -7.51 -3.04 -19.46
CA ARG A 52 -6.50 -1.99 -19.58
C ARG A 52 -5.99 -1.66 -18.17
N HIS A 53 -4.70 -1.84 -17.97
CA HIS A 53 -4.04 -1.50 -16.71
C HIS A 53 -3.21 -0.23 -16.88
N GLU A 54 -3.36 0.70 -15.96
CA GLU A 54 -2.57 1.93 -15.92
C GLU A 54 -1.98 2.13 -14.53
N LEU A 55 -0.70 2.48 -14.49
CA LEU A 55 0.00 2.86 -13.27
C LEU A 55 0.52 4.28 -13.45
N ILE A 56 0.01 5.20 -12.66
CA ILE A 56 0.43 6.61 -12.66
C ILE A 56 1.27 6.83 -11.41
N LEU A 57 2.53 7.26 -11.61
CA LEU A 57 3.44 7.62 -10.53
C LEU A 57 3.67 9.12 -10.56
N ILE A 58 3.38 9.77 -9.45
CA ILE A 58 3.59 11.21 -9.27
C ILE A 58 4.77 11.39 -8.33
N ARG A 59 5.83 12.04 -8.81
CA ARG A 59 7.04 12.34 -8.03
C ARG A 59 7.02 13.81 -7.60
N SER A 60 7.49 14.08 -6.37
CA SER A 60 7.75 15.44 -5.90
C SER A 60 8.80 16.14 -6.79
N ARG A 61 8.79 17.47 -6.78
CA ARG A 61 9.81 18.28 -7.49
C ARG A 61 11.18 18.24 -6.82
N SER A 62 11.24 17.91 -5.53
CA SER A 62 12.48 17.82 -4.75
C SER A 62 12.71 16.41 -4.19
N ASP A 63 13.98 16.04 -4.07
CA ASP A 63 14.44 14.74 -3.55
C ASP A 63 14.96 14.81 -2.11
N GLU A 64 14.69 15.91 -1.42
CA GLU A 64 15.18 16.17 -0.07
C GLU A 64 14.75 15.08 0.92
N ASN A 65 13.55 14.52 0.73
CA ASN A 65 13.02 13.44 1.57
C ASN A 65 13.40 12.03 1.09
N ALA A 66 14.10 11.91 -0.04
CA ALA A 66 14.37 10.62 -0.66
C ALA A 66 15.67 9.97 -0.12
N LEU A 67 16.62 10.76 0.37
CA LEU A 67 17.90 10.29 0.91
C LEU A 67 18.03 10.71 2.39
N TYR A 68 18.37 9.74 3.24
CA TYR A 68 18.80 9.99 4.62
C TYR A 68 20.30 9.72 4.70
N GLY A 69 21.11 10.73 5.02
CA GLY A 69 22.57 10.60 5.04
C GLY A 69 23.28 11.72 5.80
N SER A 70 24.54 11.47 6.16
CA SER A 70 25.44 12.44 6.81
C SER A 70 25.53 13.72 5.97
N THR A 71 25.44 14.85 6.67
CA THR A 71 25.04 16.22 6.27
C THR A 71 25.91 16.93 5.22
N ARG A 72 26.55 16.21 4.29
CA ARG A 72 27.55 16.77 3.35
C ARG A 72 27.07 16.97 1.91
N ILE A 73 25.85 16.57 1.56
CA ILE A 73 25.33 16.75 0.19
C ILE A 73 24.36 17.94 0.19
N LYS A 74 24.77 19.04 -0.45
CA LYS A 74 24.01 20.31 -0.47
C LYS A 74 22.65 20.23 -1.17
N THR A 75 22.43 19.23 -2.02
CA THR A 75 21.11 18.87 -2.58
C THR A 75 21.18 17.42 -3.08
N PRO A 76 20.59 16.42 -2.38
CA PRO A 76 20.51 15.07 -2.92
C PRO A 76 19.66 15.07 -4.20
N THR A 77 20.10 14.35 -5.24
CA THR A 77 19.32 14.14 -6.47
C THR A 77 19.32 12.66 -6.80
N ILE A 78 18.14 12.09 -6.98
CA ILE A 78 17.97 10.69 -7.40
C ILE A 78 17.58 10.70 -8.87
N GLN A 79 18.28 9.92 -9.69
CA GLN A 79 17.89 9.69 -11.07
C GLN A 79 17.26 8.31 -11.20
N LEU A 80 15.99 8.27 -11.58
CA LEU A 80 15.29 7.03 -11.91
C LEU A 80 15.66 6.66 -13.34
N SER A 81 16.55 5.70 -13.51
CA SER A 81 16.97 5.21 -14.83
C SER A 81 15.86 4.38 -15.48
N LYS A 82 15.16 3.56 -14.69
CA LYS A 82 14.19 2.59 -15.19
C LYS A 82 13.16 2.25 -14.12
N VAL A 83 11.88 2.34 -14.48
CA VAL A 83 10.76 1.90 -13.66
C VAL A 83 9.98 0.87 -14.45
N GLN A 84 9.80 -0.32 -13.87
CA GLN A 84 9.06 -1.41 -14.49
C GLN A 84 8.18 -2.09 -13.46
N TRP A 85 6.94 -2.36 -13.84
CA TRP A 85 6.09 -3.31 -13.18
C TRP A 85 6.27 -4.70 -13.81
N ARG A 86 6.19 -5.75 -12.99
CA ARG A 86 6.28 -7.14 -13.43
C ARG A 86 5.00 -7.83 -13.02
N VAL A 87 4.20 -8.23 -14.00
CA VAL A 87 2.95 -8.96 -13.79
C VAL A 87 3.09 -10.32 -14.47
N PRO A 88 2.81 -11.44 -13.78
CA PRO A 88 2.81 -12.76 -14.41
C PRO A 88 1.82 -12.81 -15.58
N HIS A 89 2.29 -13.24 -16.74
CA HIS A 89 1.44 -13.45 -17.91
C HIS A 89 1.18 -14.95 -18.08
N ILE A 90 -0.10 -15.33 -18.05
CA ILE A 90 -0.54 -16.72 -18.20
C ILE A 90 -1.04 -16.90 -19.63
N SER A 91 -0.49 -17.89 -20.34
CA SER A 91 -0.97 -18.29 -21.66
C SER A 91 -1.75 -19.61 -21.53
N LEU A 92 -2.93 -19.67 -22.13
CA LEU A 92 -3.79 -20.86 -22.12
C LEU A 92 -3.60 -21.68 -23.40
N ASP A 93 -3.71 -23.00 -23.30
CA ASP A 93 -3.87 -23.90 -24.45
C ASP A 93 -5.20 -23.65 -25.17
N GLU A 94 -5.32 -24.10 -26.42
CA GLU A 94 -6.50 -23.82 -27.25
C GLU A 94 -7.80 -24.34 -26.63
N TYR A 95 -7.76 -25.53 -26.01
CA TYR A 95 -8.93 -26.14 -25.40
C TYR A 95 -9.40 -25.35 -24.18
N THR A 96 -8.49 -25.05 -23.24
CA THR A 96 -8.83 -24.25 -22.05
C THR A 96 -9.19 -22.81 -22.43
N LYS A 97 -8.57 -22.25 -23.46
CA LYS A 97 -8.91 -20.92 -23.98
C LYS A 97 -10.36 -20.86 -24.46
N LEU A 98 -10.83 -21.87 -25.20
CA LEU A 98 -12.23 -21.94 -25.63
C LEU A 98 -13.20 -22.01 -24.44
N GLN A 99 -12.87 -22.80 -23.41
CA GLN A 99 -13.68 -22.87 -22.20
C GLN A 99 -13.71 -21.54 -21.45
N PHE A 100 -12.56 -20.89 -21.31
CA PHE A 100 -12.43 -19.59 -20.67
C PHE A 100 -13.23 -18.50 -21.41
N LEU A 101 -13.18 -18.49 -22.75
CA LEU A 101 -13.97 -17.56 -23.56
C LEU A 101 -15.49 -17.75 -23.38
N ARG A 102 -15.97 -19.00 -23.23
CA ARG A 102 -17.39 -19.25 -22.93
C ARG A 102 -17.80 -18.68 -21.57
N ILE A 103 -16.92 -18.77 -20.57
CA ILE A 103 -17.17 -18.16 -19.25
C ILE A 103 -17.21 -16.63 -19.36
N LEU A 104 -16.28 -16.03 -20.11
CA LEU A 104 -16.29 -14.58 -20.35
C LEU A 104 -17.55 -14.12 -21.09
N GLN A 105 -18.04 -14.89 -22.05
CA GLN A 105 -19.27 -14.59 -22.79
C GLN A 105 -20.53 -14.62 -21.92
N GLN A 106 -20.53 -15.36 -20.80
CA GLN A 106 -21.64 -15.36 -19.86
C GLN A 106 -21.74 -14.03 -19.10
N ASP A 107 -20.71 -13.17 -19.16
CA ASP A 107 -20.65 -11.84 -18.55
C ASP A 107 -21.13 -11.80 -17.09
N LYS A 108 -20.76 -12.86 -16.34
CA LYS A 108 -21.19 -12.98 -14.96
C LYS A 108 -20.40 -12.00 -14.09
N PRO A 109 -21.06 -11.12 -13.32
CA PRO A 109 -20.36 -10.20 -12.44
C PRO A 109 -19.56 -10.98 -11.39
N ILE A 110 -18.31 -10.56 -11.18
CA ILE A 110 -17.44 -11.10 -10.14
C ILE A 110 -17.50 -10.15 -8.95
N THR A 111 -17.91 -10.67 -7.80
CA THR A 111 -17.81 -9.91 -6.55
C THR A 111 -16.35 -9.79 -6.16
N LEU A 112 -15.86 -8.55 -6.05
CA LEU A 112 -14.50 -8.24 -5.61
C LEU A 112 -14.56 -7.56 -4.25
N SER A 113 -13.73 -8.04 -3.32
CA SER A 113 -13.43 -7.29 -2.11
C SER A 113 -12.46 -6.16 -2.48
N PHE A 114 -12.82 -4.92 -2.14
CA PHE A 114 -11.97 -3.75 -2.35
C PHE A 114 -11.50 -3.21 -1.00
N ARG A 115 -10.21 -2.91 -0.90
CA ARG A 115 -9.59 -2.29 0.26
C ARG A 115 -8.90 -1.00 -0.18
N SER A 116 -9.32 0.13 0.39
CA SER A 116 -8.63 1.42 0.24
C SER A 116 -7.81 1.70 1.50
N TRP A 117 -6.59 2.18 1.32
CA TRP A 117 -5.72 2.61 2.40
C TRP A 117 -5.40 4.09 2.22
N ASP A 118 -5.70 4.89 3.25
CA ASP A 118 -5.29 6.29 3.34
C ASP A 118 -4.29 6.42 4.50
N LEU A 119 -3.09 6.95 4.23
CA LEU A 119 -2.07 7.26 5.25
C LEU A 119 -1.99 8.77 5.44
N TYR A 120 -2.13 9.23 6.68
CA TYR A 120 -1.91 10.62 7.07
C TYR A 120 -0.73 10.70 8.03
N GLU A 121 0.35 11.35 7.59
CA GLU A 121 1.52 11.61 8.44
C GLU A 121 1.47 13.06 8.95
N TYR A 122 1.60 13.22 10.27
CA TYR A 122 1.68 14.53 10.91
C TYR A 122 3.17 14.91 11.07
N PRO A 123 3.67 15.93 10.33
CA PRO A 123 5.10 16.28 10.36
C PRO A 123 5.54 16.86 11.71
N LEU A 124 4.60 17.40 12.48
CA LEU A 124 4.79 17.81 13.86
C LEU A 124 3.66 17.22 14.71
N LEU A 125 4.02 16.70 15.87
CA LEU A 125 3.05 16.19 16.83
C LEU A 125 2.25 17.38 17.37
N GLN A 126 0.94 17.39 17.13
CA GLN A 126 0.06 18.38 17.72
C GLN A 126 -0.01 18.14 19.24
N GLN A 127 0.14 19.21 20.03
CA GLN A 127 -0.03 19.15 21.49
C GLN A 127 -1.52 19.18 21.86
N THR A 128 -2.33 18.33 21.22
CA THR A 128 -3.76 18.22 21.47
C THR A 128 -4.08 16.81 21.95
N ASP A 129 -4.96 16.73 22.92
CA ASP A 129 -5.55 15.49 23.44
C ASP A 129 -6.73 15.00 22.58
N ARG A 130 -7.20 15.85 21.65
CA ARG A 130 -8.30 15.56 20.73
C ARG A 130 -7.82 15.47 19.30
N HIS A 131 -8.28 14.43 18.61
CA HIS A 131 -8.03 14.20 17.20
C HIS A 131 -9.34 13.91 16.46
N THR A 132 -9.59 14.65 15.38
CA THR A 132 -10.78 14.46 14.53
C THR A 132 -10.33 14.16 13.10
N GLY A 133 -10.63 12.95 12.62
CA GLY A 133 -10.39 12.53 11.24
C GLY A 133 -11.71 12.24 10.52
N SER A 134 -11.82 12.64 9.25
CA SER A 134 -12.95 12.27 8.39
C SER A 134 -12.65 10.96 7.67
N ILE A 135 -13.52 9.98 7.81
CA ILE A 135 -13.45 8.73 7.06
C ILE A 135 -14.19 8.94 5.74
N LYS A 136 -13.46 8.89 4.62
CA LYS A 136 -14.05 8.93 3.29
C LYS A 136 -14.67 7.57 2.99
N THR A 137 -16.00 7.51 2.92
CA THR A 137 -16.72 6.34 2.42
C THR A 137 -17.22 6.64 1.01
N ALA A 138 -17.26 5.62 0.13
CA ALA A 138 -17.89 5.79 -1.17
C ALA A 138 -19.39 6.12 -0.97
N SER A 139 -19.95 6.97 -1.84
CA SER A 139 -21.30 7.51 -1.69
C SER A 139 -22.37 6.43 -1.47
N ASN A 140 -23.04 6.49 -0.32
CA ASN A 140 -24.29 5.79 0.06
C ASN A 140 -24.34 4.25 0.03
N LEU A 141 -23.35 3.54 -0.53
CA LEU A 141 -23.37 2.07 -0.60
C LEU A 141 -22.53 1.38 0.50
N GLU A 142 -21.56 2.08 1.06
CA GLU A 142 -20.58 1.51 2.00
C GLU A 142 -20.78 2.06 3.40
N LYS A 143 -21.62 1.38 4.21
CA LYS A 143 -21.72 1.67 5.64
C LYS A 143 -20.59 0.93 6.39
N PRO A 144 -19.69 1.62 7.11
CA PRO A 144 -18.65 0.96 7.89
C PRO A 144 -19.31 0.08 8.96
N ARG A 145 -18.97 -1.21 8.97
CA ARG A 145 -19.53 -2.19 9.93
C ARG A 145 -18.76 -2.21 11.24
N TYR A 146 -17.45 -1.98 11.18
CA TYR A 146 -16.54 -2.00 12.30
C TYR A 146 -15.50 -0.89 12.11
N VAL A 147 -15.07 -0.29 13.22
CA VAL A 147 -13.91 0.60 13.27
C VAL A 147 -12.96 -0.01 14.29
N ILE A 148 -11.72 -0.24 13.86
CA ILE A 148 -10.64 -0.73 14.72
C ILE A 148 -9.65 0.42 14.86
N ILE A 149 -9.39 0.84 16.08
CA ILE A 149 -8.38 1.85 16.38
C ILE A 149 -7.28 1.15 17.19
N ALA A 150 -6.04 1.30 16.72
CA ALA A 150 -4.87 0.79 17.40
C ALA A 150 -3.94 1.96 17.71
N PHE A 151 -3.49 2.03 18.96
CA PHE A 151 -2.45 2.95 19.38
C PHE A 151 -1.16 2.16 19.60
N HIS A 152 -0.05 2.73 19.18
CA HIS A 152 1.27 2.18 19.43
C HIS A 152 2.09 3.21 20.19
N ASP A 153 2.54 2.81 21.38
CA ASP A 153 3.58 3.50 22.14
C ASP A 153 4.70 2.47 22.38
N ASP A 154 5.93 2.96 22.40
CA ASP A 154 7.20 2.23 22.28
C ASP A 154 7.15 0.80 22.91
N ASN A 155 6.86 -0.22 22.07
CA ASN A 155 6.69 -1.66 22.36
C ASN A 155 5.37 -2.21 22.94
N ARG A 156 4.26 -1.47 22.99
CA ARG A 156 2.93 -2.03 23.35
C ARG A 156 1.86 -1.69 22.32
N LEU A 157 1.20 -2.72 21.80
CA LEU A 157 0.00 -2.59 20.96
C LEU A 157 -1.23 -2.60 21.87
N GLN A 158 -1.98 -1.50 21.90
CA GLN A 158 -3.32 -1.45 22.49
C GLN A 158 -4.36 -1.38 21.37
N THR A 159 -5.25 -2.36 21.31
CA THR A 159 -6.26 -2.48 20.25
C THR A 159 -7.64 -2.30 20.86
N HIS A 160 -8.42 -1.34 20.36
CA HIS A 160 -9.79 -1.10 20.79
C HIS A 160 -10.75 -1.34 19.62
N THR A 161 -11.79 -2.14 19.86
CA THR A 161 -12.84 -2.47 18.89
C THR A 161 -14.18 -2.01 19.43
N ALA A 162 -14.90 -1.15 18.71
CA ALA A 162 -16.22 -0.68 19.09
C ALA A 162 -17.26 -0.99 18.00
N ARG A 163 -18.47 -1.39 18.40
CA ARG A 163 -19.65 -1.51 17.52
C ARG A 163 -20.62 -0.38 17.84
N ASN A 164 -21.15 0.28 16.81
CA ASN A 164 -22.09 1.41 16.92
C ASN A 164 -21.58 2.60 17.77
N CYS A 165 -20.39 3.12 17.42
CA CYS A 165 -19.88 4.45 17.77
C CYS A 165 -20.36 5.04 19.11
N GLU A 166 -19.77 4.61 20.23
CA GLU A 166 -19.58 5.49 21.38
C GLU A 166 -18.14 5.36 21.88
N PHE A 167 -17.39 6.45 21.69
CA PHE A 167 -16.09 6.65 22.33
C PHE A 167 -16.32 7.46 23.59
N ILE A 168 -16.15 6.84 24.75
CA ILE A 168 -16.15 7.51 26.04
C ILE A 168 -14.70 7.49 26.53
N SER A 169 -14.11 8.68 26.71
CA SER A 169 -12.79 8.81 27.32
C SER A 169 -12.88 8.49 28.81
N ALA A 170 -11.96 7.67 29.32
CA ALA A 170 -11.75 7.56 30.76
C ALA A 170 -10.58 8.48 31.17
N ASN A 171 -10.94 9.49 31.98
CA ASN A 171 -10.17 10.44 32.80
C ASN A 171 -8.68 10.65 32.54
#